data_AF-A0A2D8IW64-F1
#
_entry.id   AF-A0A2D8IW64-F1
#
_cell.length_a   1.000
_cell.length_b   1.000
_cell.length_c   1.000
_cell.angle_alpha   90.00
_cell.angle_beta   90.00
_cell.angle_gamma   90.00
#
_symmetry.space_group_name_H-M   'P 1'
#
loop_
_entity.id
_entity.type
_entity.pdbx_description
1 polymer ?
#
loop_
_entity_poly.entity_id
_entity_poly.type
_entity_poly.pdbx_seq_one_letter_code
_entity_poly.pdbx_strand_id
1 'polypeptide(L)' 'MRLIAVLLSLLIVGLLVYRQLQGTPGVDSTVDPEAERTAAPRVPTAPKHLPAFEQQMQDAVEEQAAQRAAAVDAAERGD' A
#
# COMPACT_ATOMS: atom_id res chain seq x y z
N MET A 1 -24.92 -37.99 12.76
CA MET A 1 -24.35 -36.99 13.70
C MET A 1 -22.89 -36.65 13.39
N ARG A 2 -21.95 -37.60 13.34
CA ARG A 2 -20.53 -37.33 13.02
C ARG A 2 -20.30 -36.62 11.67
N LEU A 3 -20.94 -37.07 10.60
CA LEU A 3 -20.80 -36.45 9.27
C LEU A 3 -21.28 -34.99 9.23
N ILE A 4 -22.37 -34.69 9.94
CA ILE A 4 -22.94 -33.35 10.04
C ILE A 4 -21.99 -32.42 10.80
N ALA A 5 -21.35 -32.92 11.86
CA ALA A 5 -20.35 -32.16 12.62
C ALA A 5 -19.12 -31.83 11.78
N VAL A 6 -18.65 -32.77 10.95
CA VAL A 6 -17.53 -32.53 10.02
C VAL A 6 -17.89 -31.47 8.98
N LEU A 7 -19.10 -31.53 8.42
CA LEU A 7 -19.59 -30.54 7.44
C LEU A 7 -19.66 -29.13 8.03
N LEU A 8 -20.17 -29.00 9.25
CA LEU A 8 -20.23 -27.73 9.97
C LEU A 8 -18.83 -27.18 10.26
N SER A 9 -17.90 -28.06 10.63
CA SER A 9 -16.50 -27.67 10.89
C SER A 9 -15.85 -27.09 9.63
N LEU A 10 -16.00 -27.78 8.49
CA LEU A 10 -15.50 -27.32 7.20
C LEU A 10 -16.13 -25.99 6.77
N LEU A 11 -17.44 -25.83 7.00
CA LEU A 11 -18.17 -24.59 6.71
C LEU A 11 -17.62 -23.41 7.53
N ILE A 12 -17.41 -23.62 8.83
CA ILE A 12 -16.90 -22.58 9.73
C ILE A 12 -15.49 -22.18 9.32
N VAL A 13 -14.60 -23.14 9.05
CA VAL A 13 -13.22 -22.86 8.62
C VAL A 13 -13.19 -22.14 7.27
N GLY A 14 -13.98 -22.59 6.30
CA GLY A 14 -14.10 -21.93 4.99
C GLY A 14 -14.63 -20.49 5.10
N LEU A 15 -15.63 -20.26 5.96
CA LEU A 15 -16.15 -18.93 6.24
C LEU A 15 -15.12 -18.04 6.93
N LEU A 16 -14.33 -18.61 7.85
CA LEU A 16 -13.29 -17.88 8.58
C LEU A 16 -12.17 -17.44 7.64
N VAL A 17 -11.73 -18.33 6.74
CA VAL A 17 -10.74 -18.03 5.68
C VAL A 17 -11.31 -16.99 4.71
N TYR A 18 -12.56 -17.15 4.27
CA TYR A 18 -13.23 -16.16 3.42
C TYR A 18 -13.26 -14.77 4.08
N ARG A 19 -13.58 -14.71 5.38
CA ARG A 19 -13.52 -13.48 6.18
C ARG A 19 -12.10 -12.97 6.41
N GLN A 20 -11.09 -13.83 6.46
CA GLN A 20 -9.69 -13.41 6.60
C GLN A 20 -9.16 -12.81 5.29
N LEU A 21 -9.61 -13.30 4.14
CA LEU A 21 -9.27 -12.74 2.84
C LEU A 21 -9.99 -11.41 2.54
N GLN A 22 -11.22 -11.24 3.05
CA GLN A 22 -11.99 -9.99 2.94
C GLN A 22 -11.75 -9.01 4.09
N GLY A 23 -11.25 -9.51 5.21
CA GLY A 23 -10.77 -8.75 6.34
C GLY A 23 -9.49 -8.04 5.91
N THR A 24 -9.65 -6.91 5.23
CA THR A 24 -8.68 -5.83 5.25
C THR A 24 -8.11 -5.70 6.65
N PRO A 25 -6.79 -5.53 6.83
CA PRO A 25 -6.24 -5.12 8.12
C PRO A 25 -6.71 -3.70 8.41
N GLY A 26 -7.92 -3.59 8.93
CA GLY A 26 -8.45 -2.42 9.62
C GLY A 26 -8.24 -2.62 11.12
N VAL A 27 -7.00 -2.90 11.53
CA VAL A 27 -6.53 -2.56 12.86
C VAL A 27 -5.93 -1.18 12.68
N ASP A 28 -6.64 -0.16 13.18
CA ASP A 28 -6.18 1.19 13.46
C ASP A 28 -4.94 1.63 12.67
N SER A 29 -5.14 1.97 11.40
CA SER A 29 -4.33 3.01 10.80
C SER A 29 -5.12 4.29 10.97
N THR A 30 -5.07 4.87 12.17
CA THR A 30 -5.00 6.32 12.27
C THR A 30 -3.81 6.73 11.42
N VAL A 31 -4.08 6.93 10.13
CA VAL A 31 -3.14 7.51 9.19
C VAL A 31 -2.86 8.89 9.76
N ASP A 32 -1.71 9.03 10.39
CA ASP A 32 -1.14 10.33 10.67
C ASP A 32 -0.82 10.94 9.30
N PRO A 33 -1.58 11.94 8.83
CA PRO A 33 -1.40 12.53 7.50
C PRO A 33 -0.04 13.26 7.37
N GLU A 34 0.69 13.40 8.47
CA GLU A 34 2.03 14.00 8.50
C GLU A 34 3.12 13.00 8.09
N ALA A 35 2.88 11.68 8.23
CA ALA A 35 3.84 10.65 7.86
C ALA A 35 3.89 10.36 6.33
N GLU A 36 2.83 10.68 5.59
CA GLU A 36 2.79 10.49 4.12
C GLU A 36 3.63 11.51 3.35
N ARG A 37 3.99 12.64 3.95
CA ARG A 37 4.79 13.68 3.27
C ARG A 37 6.29 13.42 3.24
N THR A 38 6.79 12.45 3.99
CA THR A 38 8.24 12.35 4.25
C THR A 38 8.83 10.95 4.05
N ALA A 39 8.01 9.91 3.82
CA ALA A 39 8.50 8.54 3.80
C ALA A 39 8.45 7.94 2.39
N ALA A 40 9.62 7.48 1.93
CA ALA A 40 9.85 6.76 0.68
C ALA A 40 8.71 5.76 0.33
N PRO A 41 8.41 5.57 -0.97
CA PRO A 41 7.30 4.74 -1.41
C PRO A 41 7.43 3.32 -0.85
N ARG A 42 6.43 2.89 -0.06
CA ARG A 42 6.44 1.56 0.59
C ARG A 42 6.27 0.47 -0.45
N VAL A 43 7.16 -0.51 -0.42
CA VAL A 43 7.09 -1.67 -1.32
C VAL A 43 5.83 -2.50 -1.00
N PRO A 44 4.96 -2.75 -1.98
CA PRO A 44 3.74 -3.51 -1.76
C PRO A 44 4.06 -4.98 -1.45
N THR A 45 3.46 -5.51 -0.39
CA THR A 45 3.60 -6.93 0.01
C THR A 45 2.54 -7.85 -0.62
N ALA A 46 1.60 -7.29 -1.41
CA ALA A 46 0.59 -8.04 -2.12
C ALA A 46 0.47 -7.60 -3.60
N PRO A 47 0.25 -8.53 -4.54
CA PRO A 47 0.24 -8.23 -5.99
C PRO A 47 -0.82 -7.21 -6.42
N LYS A 48 -1.95 -7.16 -5.70
CA LYS A 48 -3.05 -6.21 -5.95
C LYS A 48 -2.67 -4.74 -5.77
N HIS A 49 -1.59 -4.46 -5.05
CA HIS A 49 -1.10 -3.10 -4.78
C HIS A 49 0.05 -2.68 -5.69
N LEU A 50 0.49 -3.56 -6.59
CA LEU A 50 1.55 -3.28 -7.55
C LEU A 50 1.23 -2.12 -8.52
N PRO A 51 0.00 -2.02 -9.09
CA PRO A 51 -0.32 -0.95 -10.03
C PRO A 51 -0.30 0.45 -9.38
N ALA A 52 -0.73 0.55 -8.12
CA ALA A 52 -0.73 1.81 -7.38
C ALA A 52 0.70 2.24 -6.97
N PHE A 53 1.57 1.28 -6.66
CA PHE A 53 2.97 1.54 -6.37
C PHE A 53 3.74 1.99 -7.62
N GLU A 54 3.45 1.40 -8.79
CA GLU A 54 4.05 1.84 -10.06
C GLU A 54 3.71 3.30 -10.36
N GLN A 55 2.45 3.71 -10.17
CA GLN A 55 2.05 5.11 -10.30
C GLN A 55 2.78 6.02 -9.30
N GLN A 56 2.82 5.67 -8.02
CA GLN A 56 3.53 6.47 -7.01
C GLN A 56 5.03 6.60 -7.30
N MET A 57 5.67 5.55 -7.80
CA MET A 57 7.08 5.59 -8.21
C MET A 57 7.28 6.52 -9.40
N GLN A 58 6.39 6.47 -10.40
CA GLN A 58 6.44 7.36 -11.56
C GLN A 58 6.35 8.83 -11.12
N ASP A 59 5.37 9.15 -10.29
CA ASP A 59 5.12 10.50 -9.77
C ASP A 59 6.31 10.99 -8.92
N ALA A 60 6.85 10.13 -8.05
CA ALA A 60 7.99 10.47 -7.21
C ALA A 60 9.27 10.74 -8.02
N VAL A 61 9.51 9.98 -9.10
CA VAL A 61 10.65 10.20 -10.00
C VAL A 61 10.49 11.51 -10.77
N GLU A 62 9.28 11.81 -11.24
CA GLU A 62 8.98 13.05 -11.97
C GLU A 62 9.13 14.27 -11.06
N GLU A 63 8.65 14.19 -9.81
CA GLU A 63 8.82 15.24 -8.81
C GLU A 63 10.30 15.46 -8.46
N GLN A 64 11.09 14.38 -8.30
CA GLN A 64 12.52 14.51 -8.07
C GLN A 64 13.28 15.08 -9.27
N ALA A 65 12.88 14.73 -10.50
CA ALA A 65 13.46 15.30 -11.70
C ALA A 65 13.16 16.80 -11.81
N ALA A 66 11.92 17.21 -11.51
CA ALA A 66 11.51 18.61 -11.47
C ALA A 66 12.26 19.39 -10.38
N GLN A 67 12.42 18.82 -9.18
CA GLN A 67 13.20 19.45 -8.11
C GLN A 67 14.68 19.61 -8.49
N ARG A 68 15.28 18.61 -9.16
CA ARG A 68 16.66 18.71 -9.65
C ARG A 68 16.81 19.77 -10.73
N ALA A 69 15.88 19.86 -11.68
CA ALA A 69 15.88 20.90 -12.71
C ALA A 69 15.78 22.29 -12.08
N ALA A 70 14.85 22.47 -11.14
CA ALA A 70 14.69 23.73 -10.41
C ALA A 70 15.93 24.10 -9.58
N ALA A 71 16.62 23.11 -8.98
CA ALA A 71 17.84 23.33 -8.23
C ALA A 71 19.03 23.73 -9.14
N VAL A 72 19.12 23.14 -10.34
CA VAL A 72 20.12 23.52 -11.36
C VAL A 72 19.85 24.93 -11.87
N ASP A 73 18.61 25.24 -12.24
CA ASP A 73 18.21 26.59 -12.67
C ASP A 73 18.45 27.65 -11.58
N ALA A 74 18.25 27.31 -10.30
CA ALA A 74 18.52 28.21 -9.19
C ALA A 74 20.03 28.41 -8.96
N ALA A 75 20.85 27.39 -9.23
CA ALA A 75 22.30 27.49 -9.20
C ALA A 75 22.85 28.29 -10.40
N GLU A 76 22.24 28.16 -11.59
CA GLU A 76 22.63 28.92 -12.79
C GLU A 76 22.17 30.39 -12.76
N ARG A 77 21.10 30.72 -12.02
CA ARG A 77 20.66 32.11 -11.80
C ARG A 77 21.38 32.82 -10.66
N GLY A 78 22.30 32.14 -9.97
CA GLY A 78 23.03 32.63 -8.81
C GLY A 78 24.51 32.84 -9.07
N ASP A 79 24.86 33.69 -10.03
CA ASP A 79 26.15 34.42 -10.14
C ASP A 79 25.89 35.78 -10.82
#